data_AF-A0A9D3VSR0-F1
#
_entry.id   AF-A0A9D3VSR0-F1
#
_cell.length_a   1.000
_cell.length_b   1.000
_cell.length_c   1.000
_cell.angle_alpha   90.00
_cell.angle_beta   90.00
_cell.angle_gamma   90.00
#
_symmetry.space_group_name_H-M   'P 1'
#
loop_
_entity.id
_entity.type
_entity.pdbx_description
1 polymer ?
#
loop_
_entity_poly.entity_id
_entity_poly.type
_entity_poly.pdbx_seq_one_letter_code
_entity_poly.pdbx_strand_id
1 'polypeptide(L)'
;MENVVMVCLTIHGIPQVPWESRGRFDGTSEYKVDKKGKIYGHRVDNIALNSPPKFQVLVVEDLIRSVGCPSTLRPTYFEISSASPLEKNIIKPP
;
A
#
# COMPACT_ATOMS: atom_id res chain seq x y z
N MET A 1 -20.76 -33.31 -17.50
CA MET A 1 -20.45 -31.87 -17.50
C MET A 1 -21.29 -31.21 -16.42
N GLU A 2 -20.63 -30.66 -15.41
CA GLU A 2 -21.27 -29.75 -14.46
C GLU A 2 -21.33 -28.36 -15.10
N ASN A 3 -22.50 -27.73 -15.13
CA ASN A 3 -22.62 -26.35 -15.62
C ASN A 3 -22.22 -25.42 -14.47
N VAL A 4 -21.19 -24.61 -14.68
CA VAL A 4 -20.73 -23.62 -13.70
C VAL A 4 -20.91 -22.24 -14.29
N VAL A 5 -21.61 -21.37 -13.55
CA VAL A 5 -21.75 -19.95 -13.87
C VAL A 5 -20.85 -19.18 -12.91
N MET A 6 -20.04 -18.29 -13.45
CA MET A 6 -19.11 -17.46 -12.68
C MET A 6 -19.51 -16.00 -12.79
N VAL A 7 -19.53 -15.29 -11.66
CA VAL A 7 -19.89 -13.88 -11.58
C VAL A 7 -18.75 -13.14 -10.90
N CYS A 8 -18.16 -12.16 -11.59
CA CYS A 8 -17.15 -11.27 -11.02
C CYS A 8 -17.78 -9.92 -10.67
N LEU A 9 -17.54 -9.45 -9.46
CA LEU A 9 -18.13 -8.24 -8.88
C LEU A 9 -17.00 -7.34 -8.38
N THR A 10 -17.08 -6.06 -8.73
CA THR A 10 -16.21 -5.03 -8.15
C THR A 10 -17.11 -3.96 -7.53
N ILE A 11 -17.05 -3.84 -6.21
CA ILE A 11 -17.83 -2.88 -5.42
C ILE A 11 -16.90 -1.75 -5.00
N HIS A 12 -17.30 -0.52 -5.31
CA HIS A 12 -16.63 0.70 -4.85
C HIS A 12 -17.49 1.33 -3.76
N GLY A 13 -17.01 1.29 -2.51
CA GLY A 13 -17.64 1.94 -1.37
C GLY A 13 -17.14 3.37 -1.21
N ILE A 14 -18.07 4.32 -1.00
CA ILE A 14 -17.74 5.67 -0.54
C ILE A 14 -17.77 5.64 0.99
N PRO A 15 -16.63 5.86 1.65
CA PRO A 15 -16.58 5.87 3.11
C PRO A 15 -17.34 7.09 3.67
N GLN A 16 -18.10 6.91 4.74
CA GLN A 16 -18.73 8.02 5.48
C GLN A 16 -17.82 8.57 6.60
N VAL A 17 -16.51 8.37 6.49
CA VAL A 17 -15.52 8.83 7.48
C VAL A 17 -14.76 10.05 6.97
N PRO A 18 -14.26 10.93 7.86
CA PRO A 18 -13.64 12.21 7.48
C PRO A 18 -12.27 12.10 6.79
N TRP A 19 -11.77 10.89 6.55
CA TRP A 19 -10.55 10.62 5.80
C TRP A 19 -10.87 9.95 4.46
N GLU A 20 -10.07 10.22 3.43
CA GLU A 20 -10.22 9.57 2.12
C GLU A 20 -9.83 8.09 2.22
N SER A 21 -10.82 7.21 2.40
CA SER A 21 -10.65 5.76 2.30
C SER A 21 -11.53 5.17 1.19
N ARG A 22 -11.07 5.18 -0.07
CA ARG A 22 -11.78 4.44 -1.12
C ARG A 22 -11.76 2.94 -0.79
N GLY A 23 -12.90 2.40 -0.36
CA GLY A 23 -13.06 0.96 -0.14
C GLY A 23 -13.31 0.28 -1.47
N ARG A 24 -12.42 -0.60 -1.91
CA ARG A 24 -12.65 -1.46 -3.07
C ARG A 24 -12.73 -2.90 -2.62
N PHE A 25 -13.83 -3.54 -2.99
CA PHE A 25 -14.07 -4.96 -2.72
C PHE A 25 -14.24 -5.66 -4.06
N ASP A 26 -13.34 -6.60 -4.35
CA ASP A 26 -13.46 -7.48 -5.49
C ASP A 26 -13.98 -8.83 -4.99
N GLY A 27 -14.90 -9.44 -5.71
CA GLY A 27 -15.49 -10.72 -5.35
C GLY A 27 -15.77 -11.58 -6.58
N THR A 28 -15.62 -12.89 -6.42
CA THR A 28 -15.96 -13.87 -7.44
C THR A 28 -16.92 -14.88 -6.86
N SER A 29 -18.07 -15.06 -7.50
CA SER A 29 -19.09 -16.05 -7.11
C SER A 29 -19.20 -17.14 -8.16
N GLU A 30 -19.05 -18.39 -7.71
CA GLU A 30 -19.23 -19.59 -8.51
C GLU A 30 -20.58 -20.23 -8.17
N TYR A 31 -21.41 -20.46 -9.19
CA TYR A 31 -22.69 -21.14 -9.07
C TYR A 31 -22.67 -22.44 -9.85
N LYS A 32 -22.96 -23.55 -9.17
CA LYS A 32 -23.17 -24.83 -9.83
C LYS A 32 -24.64 -25.00 -10.18
N VAL A 33 -24.90 -25.31 -11.45
CA VAL A 33 -26.24 -25.40 -12.04
C VAL A 33 -26.47 -26.81 -12.57
N ASP A 34 -27.65 -27.37 -12.27
CA ASP A 34 -28.05 -28.68 -12.77
C ASP A 34 -28.49 -28.62 -14.25
N LYS A 35 -28.90 -29.75 -14.82
CA LYS A 35 -29.38 -29.83 -16.21
C LYS A 35 -30.72 -29.11 -16.43
N LYS A 36 -31.46 -28.80 -15.37
CA LYS A 36 -32.76 -28.10 -15.40
C LYS A 36 -32.62 -26.60 -15.13
N GLY A 37 -31.40 -26.10 -14.91
CA GLY A 37 -31.15 -24.69 -14.59
C GLY A 37 -31.25 -24.35 -13.10
N LYS A 38 -31.41 -25.34 -12.20
CA LYS A 38 -31.47 -25.11 -10.76
C LYS A 38 -30.06 -24.97 -10.18
N ILE A 39 -29.86 -23.89 -9.42
CA ILE A 39 -28.63 -23.68 -8.64
C ILE A 39 -28.66 -24.61 -7.43
N TYR A 40 -27.60 -25.40 -7.26
CA TYR A 40 -27.47 -26.36 -6.15
C TYR A 40 -26.21 -26.14 -5.30
N GLY A 41 -25.27 -25.33 -5.78
CA GLY A 41 -24.04 -25.00 -5.06
C GLY A 41 -23.64 -23.57 -5.35
N HIS A 42 -23.10 -22.91 -4.32
CA HIS A 42 -22.61 -21.55 -4.41
C HIS A 42 -21.34 -21.43 -3.58
N ARG A 43 -20.30 -20.85 -4.17
CA ARG A 43 -19.05 -20.52 -3.49
C ARG A 43 -18.70 -19.07 -3.80
N VAL A 44 -18.19 -18.37 -2.79
CA VAL A 44 -17.77 -16.97 -2.91
C VAL A 44 -16.32 -16.87 -2.48
N ASP A 45 -15.51 -16.26 -3.33
CA ASP A 45 -14.16 -15.82 -3.00
C ASP A 45 -14.15 -14.29 -2.94
N ASN A 46 -13.98 -13.75 -1.73
CA ASN A 46 -13.93 -12.31 -1.49
C ASN A 46 -12.47 -11.86 -1.37
N ILE A 47 -12.05 -10.92 -2.22
CA ILE A 47 -10.73 -10.28 -2.17
C ILE A 47 -10.93 -8.88 -1.58
N ALA A 48 -10.67 -8.74 -0.29
CA ALA A 48 -10.64 -7.44 0.38
C ALA A 48 -9.22 -6.84 0.27
N LEU A 49 -9.03 -5.86 -0.60
CA LEU A 49 -7.80 -5.05 -0.65
C LEU A 49 -7.87 -3.94 0.41
N ASN A 50 -8.04 -4.33 1.68
CA ASN A 50 -8.12 -3.41 2.82
C ASN A 50 -6.76 -3.15 3.46
N SER A 51 -5.64 -3.34 2.74
CA SER A 51 -4.36 -2.91 3.30
C SER A 51 -4.43 -1.40 3.50
N PRO A 52 -4.29 -0.87 4.74
CA PRO A 52 -4.22 0.57 4.93
C PRO A 52 -3.13 1.11 4.00
N PRO A 53 -3.34 2.30 3.39
CA PRO A 53 -2.29 2.90 2.59
C PRO A 53 -1.02 2.88 3.42
N LYS A 54 0.04 2.23 2.90
CA LYS A 54 1.31 2.15 3.60
C LYS A 54 1.79 3.58 3.77
N PHE A 55 1.62 4.12 4.97
CA PHE A 55 2.13 5.44 5.31
C PHE A 55 3.64 5.35 5.19
N GLN A 56 4.18 5.96 4.14
CA GLN A 56 5.63 6.09 4.03
C GLN A 56 6.02 7.14 5.06
N VAL A 57 6.63 6.68 6.17
CA VAL A 57 7.28 7.58 7.11
C VAL A 57 8.48 8.17 6.38
N LEU A 58 8.29 9.36 5.79
CA LEU A 58 9.39 10.12 5.23
C LEU A 58 10.35 10.47 6.36
N VAL A 59 11.65 10.30 6.11
CA VAL A 59 12.68 10.87 6.99
C VAL A 59 12.43 12.37 7.05
N VAL A 60 12.61 12.98 8.22
CA VAL A 60 12.24 14.39 8.46
C VAL A 60 12.80 15.33 7.38
N GLU A 61 14.00 15.05 6.88
CA GLU A 61 14.59 15.80 5.76
C GLU A 61 13.78 15.71 4.47
N ASP A 62 13.33 14.51 4.07
CA ASP A 62 12.53 14.30 2.86
C ASP A 62 11.13 14.90 3.01
N LEU A 63 10.55 14.86 4.22
CA LEU A 63 9.32 15.59 4.52
C LEU A 63 9.54 17.09 4.32
N ILE A 64 10.53 17.68 4.99
CA ILE A 64 10.86 19.12 4.88
C ILE A 64 11.13 19.51 3.42
N ARG A 65 11.79 18.65 2.64
CA ARG A 65 12.03 18.87 1.20
C ARG A 65 10.74 18.81 0.38
N SER A 66 9.81 17.91 0.71
CA SER A 66 8.54 17.72 -0.01
C SER A 66 7.51 18.84 0.25
N VAL A 67 7.48 19.40 1.47
CA VAL A 67 6.63 20.56 1.81
C VAL A 67 7.34 21.91 1.63
N GLY A 68 8.65 21.90 1.47
CA GLY A 68 9.47 23.10 1.34
C GLY A 68 9.34 23.78 -0.02
N CYS A 69 9.23 25.10 0.00
CA CYS A 69 9.47 25.95 -1.17
C CYS A 69 10.99 26.23 -1.26
N PRO A 70 11.56 26.59 -2.42
CA PRO A 70 12.95 27.07 -2.48
C PRO A 70 13.24 28.26 -1.55
N SER A 71 12.20 28.98 -1.11
CA SER A 71 12.28 30.05 -0.12
C SER A 71 12.19 29.60 1.34
N THR A 72 11.93 28.32 1.62
CA THR A 72 11.86 27.79 2.99
C THR A 72 13.27 27.66 3.55
N LEU A 73 13.55 28.40 4.62
CA LEU A 73 14.85 28.36 5.30
C LEU A 73 15.15 26.95 5.82
N ARG A 74 16.35 26.45 5.53
CA ARG A 74 16.82 25.16 6.06
C ARG A 74 16.88 25.24 7.59
N PRO A 75 16.24 24.32 8.33
CA PRO A 75 16.32 24.31 9.78
C PRO A 75 17.76 24.07 10.23
N THR A 76 18.24 24.89 11.16
CA THR A 76 19.61 24.87 11.70
C THR A 76 19.85 23.78 12.74
N TYR A 77 18.82 23.06 13.16
CA TYR A 77 18.88 22.13 14.30
C TYR A 77 19.35 20.71 13.96
N PHE A 78 19.40 20.32 12.69
CA PHE A 78 19.97 19.02 12.31
C PHE A 78 21.49 19.14 12.25
N GLU A 79 22.13 18.82 13.36
CA GLU A 79 23.59 18.71 13.42
C GLU A 79 24.01 17.61 12.43
N ILE A 80 24.62 18.04 11.32
CA ILE A 80 25.20 17.14 10.33
C ILE A 80 26.36 16.46 11.04
N SER A 81 26.17 15.24 11.54
CA SER A 81 27.28 14.36 11.88
C SER A 81 28.03 14.11 10.57
N SER A 82 29.01 14.96 10.30
CA SER A 82 29.95 14.80 9.20
C SER A 82 30.81 13.58 9.51
N ALA A 83 30.34 12.41 9.07
CA ALA A 83 31.22 11.27 8.94
C ALA A 83 32.24 11.62 7.84
N SER A 84 33.40 12.12 8.24
CA SER A 84 34.52 12.37 7.35
C SER A 84 35.00 11.04 6.73
N PRO A 85 35.12 10.92 5.40
CA PRO A 85 35.73 9.75 4.79
C PRO A 85 37.26 9.80 4.94
N LEU A 86 37.79 8.80 5.64
CA LEU A 86 39.07 8.12 5.47
C LEU A 86 40.36 8.94 5.22
N GLU A 87 41.32 8.85 6.15
CA GLU A 87 42.71 8.48 5.82
C GLU A 87 43.34 7.70 6.98
N LYS A 88 43.39 6.37 6.84
CA LYS A 88 44.14 5.50 7.75
C LYS A 88 45.54 5.34 7.17
N ASN A 89 46.42 6.30 7.45
CA ASN A 89 47.84 6.14 7.17
C ASN A 89 48.37 4.95 7.97
N ILE A 90 48.76 3.89 7.27
CA ILE A 90 49.34 2.67 7.84
C ILE A 90 50.74 3.02 8.34
N ILE A 91 50.89 3.18 9.66
CA ILE A 91 52.19 3.11 10.31
C ILE A 91 52.35 1.67 10.82
N LYS A 92 53.32 0.95 10.23
CA LYS A 92 53.75 -0.38 10.66
C LYS A 92 54.69 -0.21 11.87
N PRO A 93 54.50 -0.90 13.01
CA PRO A 93 55.41 -0.80 14.13
C PRO A 93 56.66 -1.69 13.91
N PRO A 94 57.78 -1.40 14.63
CA PRO A 94 58.98 -2.23 14.63
C PRO A 94 58.75 -3.61 15.24
#